data_AF-A0A651F5D5-F1
#
_entry.id   AF-A0A651F5D5-F1
#
_cell.length_a   1.000
_cell.length_b   1.000
_cell.length_c   1.000
_cell.angle_alpha   90.00
_cell.angle_beta   90.00
_cell.angle_gamma   90.00
#
_symmetry.space_group_name_H-M   'P 1'
#
loop_
_entity.id
_entity.type
_entity.pdbx_description
1 polymer ?
#
loop_
_entity_poly.entity_id
_entity_poly.type
_entity_poly.pdbx_seq_one_letter_code
_entity_poly.pdbx_strand_id
1 'polypeptide(L)'
;MPGQKGRDFLLKIGDGAEPENFTAIGAARSNALSVNNNPVDDTAMDSGGVQSMIADAGVQTLQITIDGLFKDDAAEEMLRSAAMDRQQRNFQLAFPNGDLYEAAFAVQDYNRSGSYDGLERFSASLIRSGEGVFTPGQE
;
A
#
# COMPACT_ATOMS: atom_id res chain seq x y z
N MET A 1 0.20 -21.61 16.17
CA MET A 1 0.22 -20.26 15.55
C MET A 1 -0.57 -20.37 14.26
N PRO A 2 -1.89 -20.13 14.27
CA PRO A 2 -2.67 -20.21 13.04
C PRO A 2 -2.20 -19.08 12.12
N GLY A 3 -1.77 -19.43 10.91
CA GLY A 3 -1.38 -18.44 9.90
C GLY A 3 -2.50 -17.42 9.77
N GLN A 4 -2.17 -16.14 9.90
CA GLN A 4 -3.15 -15.08 9.75
C GLN A 4 -3.73 -15.15 8.34
N LYS A 5 -5.06 -15.14 8.22
CA LYS A 5 -5.72 -15.17 6.92
C LYS A 5 -5.44 -13.83 6.24
N GLY A 6 -4.76 -13.85 5.09
CA GLY A 6 -4.61 -12.67 4.24
C GLY A 6 -5.94 -12.06 3.77
N ARG A 7 -7.07 -12.73 4.01
CA ARG A 7 -8.44 -12.20 3.79
C ARG A 7 -8.77 -10.98 4.66
N ASP A 8 -8.15 -10.86 5.83
CA ASP A 8 -8.39 -9.75 6.76
C ASP A 8 -7.41 -8.59 6.54
N PHE A 9 -6.52 -8.69 5.54
CA PHE A 9 -5.77 -7.55 5.06
C PHE A 9 -6.69 -6.70 4.17
N LEU A 10 -7.14 -5.57 4.69
CA LEU A 10 -8.06 -4.67 4.00
C LEU A 10 -7.32 -3.39 3.61
N LEU A 11 -7.16 -3.16 2.31
CA LEU A 11 -6.75 -1.85 1.80
C LEU A 11 -7.98 -0.97 1.63
N LYS A 12 -7.97 0.19 2.28
CA LYS A 12 -9.00 1.22 2.15
C LYS A 12 -8.41 2.45 1.48
N ILE A 13 -9.22 3.08 0.64
CA ILE A 13 -8.91 4.34 -0.04
C ILE A 13 -9.74 5.47 0.57
N GLY A 14 -9.09 6.60 0.85
CA GLY A 14 -9.73 7.83 1.30
C GLY A 14 -10.37 8.59 0.14
N ASP A 15 -11.53 9.19 0.41
CA ASP A 15 -12.22 10.09 -0.53
C ASP A 15 -11.50 11.45 -0.71
N GLY A 16 -10.65 11.85 0.25
CA GLY A 16 -9.99 13.16 0.27
C GLY A 16 -10.91 14.32 0.66
N ALA A 17 -12.15 14.03 1.10
CA ALA A 17 -13.03 15.00 1.75
C ALA A 17 -12.61 15.27 3.20
N GLU A 18 -13.12 16.34 3.81
CA GLU A 18 -12.96 16.63 5.24
C GLU A 18 -14.34 16.54 5.92
N PRO A 19 -14.64 15.47 6.69
CA PRO A 19 -13.76 14.37 7.12
C PRO A 19 -13.51 13.28 6.07
N GLU A 20 -12.31 12.70 6.06
CA GLU A 20 -11.93 11.67 5.10
C GLU A 20 -12.71 10.36 5.36
N ASN A 21 -13.46 9.91 4.35
CA ASN A 21 -14.17 8.65 4.44
C ASN A 21 -13.35 7.54 3.76
N PHE A 22 -12.91 6.55 4.53
CA PHE A 22 -12.13 5.42 4.04
C PHE A 22 -13.05 4.28 3.57
N THR A 23 -12.97 3.93 2.29
CA THR A 23 -13.74 2.84 1.69
C THR A 23 -12.84 1.64 1.42
N ALA A 24 -13.21 0.46 1.91
CA ALA A 24 -12.43 -0.77 1.68
C ALA A 24 -12.57 -1.25 0.24
N ILE A 25 -11.45 -1.60 -0.39
CA ILE A 25 -11.44 -2.22 -1.72
C ILE A 25 -11.85 -3.68 -1.58
N GLY A 26 -13.16 -3.94 -1.57
CA GLY A 26 -13.74 -5.28 -1.39
C GLY A 26 -13.55 -6.26 -2.56
N ALA A 27 -12.83 -5.81 -3.58
CA ALA A 27 -12.59 -6.54 -4.83
C ALA A 27 -11.16 -7.10 -4.94
N ALA A 28 -10.26 -6.70 -4.03
CA ALA A 28 -8.90 -7.20 -3.96
C ALA A 28 -8.90 -8.68 -3.51
N ARG A 29 -8.32 -9.55 -4.36
CA ARG A 29 -8.06 -10.96 -4.02
C ARG A 29 -6.69 -11.13 -3.38
N SER A 30 -5.73 -10.34 -3.83
CA SER A 30 -4.36 -10.37 -3.35
C SER A 30 -3.91 -8.95 -3.08
N ASN A 31 -3.42 -8.73 -1.88
CA ASN A 31 -2.79 -7.48 -1.48
C ASN A 31 -1.40 -7.82 -0.98
N ALA A 32 -0.38 -7.30 -1.65
CA ALA A 32 1.01 -7.49 -1.28
C ALA A 32 1.58 -6.14 -0.86
N LEU A 33 2.02 -6.05 0.39
CA LEU A 33 2.79 -4.92 0.89
C LEU A 33 4.28 -5.28 0.84
N SER A 34 5.06 -4.49 0.11
CA SER A 34 6.51 -4.60 0.03
C SER A 34 7.15 -3.36 0.65
N VAL A 35 7.99 -3.57 1.65
CA VAL A 35 8.75 -2.51 2.31
C VAL A 35 10.21 -2.66 1.90
N ASN A 36 10.70 -1.71 1.12
CA ASN A 36 12.10 -1.63 0.74
C ASN A 36 12.76 -0.57 1.62
N ASN A 37 13.52 -1.02 2.61
CA ASN A 37 14.42 -0.15 3.35
C ASN A 37 15.77 -0.23 2.66
N ASN A 38 16.15 0.79 1.89
CA ASN A 38 17.52 0.92 1.39
C ASN A 38 18.33 1.66 2.46
N PRO A 39 19.05 0.97 3.37
CA PRO A 39 19.97 1.66 4.27
C PRO A 39 21.06 2.32 3.44
N VAL A 40 21.38 3.58 3.74
CA VAL A 40 22.58 4.21 3.21
C VAL A 40 23.78 3.64 3.97
N ASP A 41 24.74 3.10 3.24
CA ASP A 41 26.00 2.60 3.78
C ASP A 41 26.93 3.79 4.03
N ASP A 42 27.13 4.15 5.30
CA ASP A 42 28.17 5.11 5.73
C ASP A 42 29.38 4.32 6.25
N THR A 43 30.05 3.56 5.36
CA THR A 43 31.32 2.91 5.73
C THR A 43 32.45 3.93 5.64
N ALA A 44 32.71 4.66 6.73
CA ALA A 44 33.92 5.47 6.88
C ALA A 44 35.17 4.59 7.08
N MET A 45 36.32 5.01 6.52
CA MET A 45 37.61 4.29 6.54
C MET A 45 38.22 4.03 7.93
N ASP A 46 37.59 4.47 9.01
CA ASP A 46 38.04 4.28 10.40
C ASP A 46 37.33 3.11 11.14
N SER A 47 36.27 2.55 10.56
CA SER A 47 35.53 1.46 11.21
C SER A 47 36.26 0.12 11.05
N GLY A 48 36.82 -0.37 12.15
CA GLY A 48 37.54 -1.65 12.28
C GLY A 48 36.72 -2.92 12.00
N GLY A 49 36.16 -3.04 10.79
CA GLY A 49 35.58 -4.26 10.25
C GLY A 49 34.14 -4.58 10.69
N VAL A 50 33.41 -3.63 11.27
CA VAL A 50 32.01 -3.83 11.68
C VAL A 50 31.09 -2.88 10.93
N GLN A 51 30.16 -3.46 10.18
CA GLN A 51 29.18 -2.74 9.37
C GLN A 51 28.19 -1.99 10.28
N SER A 52 28.27 -0.66 10.30
CA SER A 52 27.32 0.19 11.03
C SER A 52 26.28 0.71 10.05
N MET A 53 25.09 0.11 10.06
CA MET A 53 23.97 0.57 9.25
C MET A 53 23.27 1.71 9.96
N ILE A 54 23.20 2.89 9.33
CA ILE A 54 22.40 4.02 9.84
C ILE A 54 20.98 3.82 9.33
N ALA A 55 20.11 3.29 10.18
CA ALA A 55 18.70 3.02 9.85
C ALA A 55 17.89 4.30 9.52
N ASP A 56 18.40 5.48 9.87
CA ASP A 56 17.70 6.78 9.82
C ASP A 56 17.97 7.60 8.54
N ALA A 57 18.91 7.18 7.68
CA ALA A 57 19.29 7.89 6.46
C ALA A 57 18.78 7.20 5.16
N GLY A 58 18.09 6.08 5.29
CA GLY A 58 17.59 5.30 4.15
C GLY A 58 16.26 5.80 3.62
N VAL A 59 16.13 5.91 2.29
CA VAL A 59 14.82 6.12 1.64
C VAL A 59 13.99 4.86 1.82
N GLN A 60 13.12 4.83 2.83
CA GLN A 60 12.18 3.75 3.03
C GLN A 60 11.06 3.86 1.99
N THR A 61 11.12 3.03 0.96
CA THR A 61 10.10 2.96 -0.07
C THR A 61 9.09 1.88 0.29
N LEU A 62 7.82 2.26 0.38
CA LEU A 62 6.72 1.34 0.64
C LEU A 62 5.88 1.21 -0.63
N GLN A 63 5.76 0.00 -1.15
CA GLN A 63 4.97 -0.29 -2.35
C GLN A 63 3.87 -1.29 -2.00
N ILE A 64 2.66 -1.02 -2.48
CA ILE A 64 1.52 -1.91 -2.34
C ILE A 64 1.10 -2.34 -3.74
N THR A 65 0.99 -3.64 -3.94
CA THR A 65 0.40 -4.20 -5.16
C THR A 65 -0.92 -4.83 -4.80
N ILE A 66 -1.97 -4.45 -5.52
CA ILE A 66 -3.29 -5.05 -5.41
C ILE A 66 -3.67 -5.70 -6.73
N ASP A 67 -4.27 -6.88 -6.63
CA ASP A 67 -4.85 -7.62 -7.74
C ASP A 67 -6.25 -8.10 -7.34
N GLY A 68 -7.20 -7.94 -8.24
CA GLY A 68 -8.60 -8.18 -7.95
C GLY A 68 -9.47 -8.38 -9.18
N LEU A 69 -10.72 -8.75 -8.91
CA LEU A 69 -11.77 -8.74 -9.94
C LEU A 69 -12.40 -7.37 -9.95
N PHE A 70 -12.61 -6.78 -11.11
CA PHE A 70 -13.27 -5.49 -11.20
C PHE A 70 -14.76 -5.66 -10.87
N LYS A 71 -15.25 -4.99 -9.82
CA LYS A 71 -16.66 -5.09 -9.37
C LYS A 71 -17.43 -3.78 -9.54
N ASP A 72 -16.80 -2.75 -10.11
CA ASP A 72 -17.39 -1.42 -10.29
C ASP A 72 -17.83 -0.80 -8.95
N ASP A 73 -17.01 -0.98 -7.91
CA ASP A 73 -17.26 -0.37 -6.60
C ASP A 73 -16.75 1.09 -6.55
N ALA A 74 -17.33 1.90 -5.66
CA ALA A 74 -16.92 3.29 -5.47
C ALA A 74 -15.42 3.41 -5.12
N ALA A 75 -14.88 2.45 -4.36
CA ALA A 75 -13.45 2.41 -4.05
C ALA A 75 -12.57 2.21 -5.30
N GLU A 76 -13.03 1.42 -6.27
CA GLU A 76 -12.32 1.16 -7.51
C GLU A 76 -12.38 2.37 -8.45
N GLU A 77 -13.52 3.06 -8.51
CA GLU A 77 -13.64 4.31 -9.26
C GLU A 77 -12.71 5.39 -8.70
N MET A 78 -12.63 5.53 -7.37
CA MET A 78 -11.69 6.43 -6.71
C MET A 78 -10.24 6.07 -7.03
N LEU A 79 -9.89 4.79 -6.98
CA LEU A 79 -8.53 4.32 -7.29
C LEU A 79 -8.18 4.58 -8.77
N ARG A 80 -9.11 4.31 -9.68
CA ARG A 80 -8.96 4.61 -11.11
C ARG A 80 -8.79 6.11 -11.34
N SER A 81 -9.61 6.93 -10.69
CA SER A 81 -9.54 8.39 -10.79
C SER A 81 -8.20 8.91 -10.28
N ALA A 82 -7.73 8.43 -9.13
CA ALA A 82 -6.43 8.76 -8.58
C ALA A 82 -5.27 8.36 -9.52
N ALA A 83 -5.37 7.20 -10.18
CA ALA A 83 -4.40 6.76 -11.17
C ALA A 83 -4.37 7.63 -12.43
N MET A 84 -5.55 8.00 -12.96
CA MET A 84 -5.67 8.83 -14.15
C MET A 84 -5.23 10.28 -13.91
N ASP A 85 -5.58 10.85 -12.76
CA ASP A 85 -5.23 12.23 -12.39
C ASP A 85 -3.82 12.36 -11.79
N ARG A 86 -3.12 11.24 -11.57
CA ARG A 86 -1.82 11.16 -10.88
C ARG A 86 -1.85 11.82 -9.51
N GLN A 87 -2.99 11.73 -8.84
CA GLN A 87 -3.18 12.30 -7.50
C GLN A 87 -2.66 11.32 -6.46
N GLN A 88 -1.95 11.87 -5.48
CA GLN A 88 -1.73 11.15 -4.23
C GLN A 88 -3.02 11.16 -3.42
N ARG A 89 -3.37 10.01 -2.86
CA ARG A 89 -4.50 9.87 -1.94
C ARG A 89 -4.08 9.17 -0.67
N ASN A 90 -4.83 9.40 0.39
CA ASN A 90 -4.60 8.73 1.66
C ASN A 90 -5.18 7.31 1.58
N PHE A 91 -4.36 6.32 1.91
CA PHE A 91 -4.79 4.94 2.03
C PHE A 91 -4.59 4.46 3.46
N GLN A 92 -5.54 3.65 3.92
CA GLN A 92 -5.51 3.01 5.21
C GLN A 92 -5.47 1.50 5.01
N LEU A 93 -4.42 0.86 5.50
CA LEU A 93 -4.25 -0.58 5.51
C LEU A 93 -4.66 -1.06 6.90
N ALA A 94 -5.69 -1.90 6.96
CA ALA A 94 -6.06 -2.59 8.18
C ALA A 94 -5.55 -4.03 8.10
N PHE A 95 -4.81 -4.44 9.12
CA PHE A 95 -4.25 -5.77 9.25
C PHE A 95 -5.11 -6.66 10.15
N PRO A 96 -5.02 -8.00 10.01
CA PRO A 96 -5.81 -8.96 10.80
C PRO A 96 -5.57 -8.90 12.31
N ASN A 97 -4.40 -8.42 12.73
CA ASN A 97 -4.00 -8.28 14.12
C ASN A 97 -4.49 -6.96 14.76
N GLY A 98 -5.24 -6.14 14.02
CA GLY A 98 -5.72 -4.85 14.50
C GLY A 98 -4.77 -3.69 14.20
N ASP A 99 -3.60 -3.94 13.61
CA ASP A 99 -2.73 -2.86 13.15
C ASP A 99 -3.41 -2.06 12.04
N LEU A 100 -3.18 -0.75 12.07
CA LEU A 100 -3.63 0.20 11.06
C LEU A 100 -2.42 0.96 10.55
N TYR A 101 -2.27 1.04 9.23
CA TYR A 101 -1.23 1.87 8.61
C TYR A 101 -1.87 2.85 7.64
N GLU A 102 -1.72 4.14 7.92
CA GLU A 102 -2.30 5.23 7.16
C GLU A 102 -1.18 6.01 6.49
N ALA A 103 -1.17 6.10 5.16
CA ALA A 103 -0.20 6.92 4.46
C ALA A 103 -0.75 7.43 3.14
N ALA A 104 -0.17 8.51 2.63
CA ALA A 104 -0.45 8.94 1.27
C ALA A 104 0.30 8.06 0.27
N PHE A 105 -0.43 7.48 -0.68
CA PHE A 105 0.13 6.73 -1.80
C PHE A 105 -0.26 7.37 -3.13
N ALA A 106 0.67 7.34 -4.07
CA ALA A 106 0.42 7.62 -5.47
C ALA A 106 0.28 6.29 -6.21
N VAL A 107 -0.67 6.22 -7.14
CA VAL A 107 -0.78 5.05 -8.02
C VAL A 107 0.31 5.16 -9.08
N GLN A 108 1.28 4.24 -9.04
CA GLN A 108 2.38 4.18 -10.00
C GLN A 108 1.92 3.51 -11.31
N ASP A 109 1.18 2.42 -11.18
CA ASP A 109 0.71 1.62 -12.30
C ASP A 109 -0.72 1.16 -12.05
N TYR A 110 -1.57 1.24 -13.06
CA TYR A 110 -2.93 0.74 -13.03
C TYR A 110 -3.22 0.03 -14.34
N ASN A 111 -3.48 -1.27 -14.26
CA ASN A 111 -3.75 -2.12 -15.39
C ASN A 111 -5.11 -2.80 -15.23
N ARG A 112 -5.86 -2.84 -16.32
CA ARG A 112 -7.17 -3.49 -16.38
C ARG A 112 -7.19 -4.44 -17.55
N SER A 113 -7.59 -5.68 -17.29
CA SER A 113 -7.58 -6.75 -18.28
C SER A 113 -8.87 -7.55 -18.17
N GLY A 114 -9.64 -7.57 -19.25
CA GLY A 114 -10.85 -8.36 -19.39
C GLY A 114 -10.71 -9.37 -20.51
N SER A 115 -11.25 -10.58 -20.31
CA SER A 115 -11.40 -11.58 -21.38
C SER A 115 -12.82 -11.50 -21.94
N TYR A 116 -13.01 -11.73 -23.24
CA TYR A 116 -14.31 -11.67 -23.91
C TYR A 116 -15.40 -12.56 -23.27
N ASP A 117 -14.99 -13.65 -22.61
CA ASP A 117 -15.85 -14.62 -21.92
C ASP A 117 -15.60 -14.66 -20.39
N GLY A 118 -14.74 -13.79 -19.87
CA GLY A 118 -14.25 -13.86 -18.49
C GLY A 118 -14.55 -12.61 -17.67
N LEU A 119 -14.56 -12.78 -16.35
CA LEU A 119 -14.64 -11.65 -15.41
C LEU A 119 -13.43 -10.73 -15.61
N GLU A 120 -13.71 -9.43 -15.60
CA GLU A 120 -12.68 -8.41 -15.71
C GLU A 120 -11.82 -8.35 -14.45
N ARG A 121 -10.51 -8.19 -14.64
CA ARG A 121 -9.51 -8.11 -13.57
C ARG A 121 -8.84 -6.74 -13.59
N PHE A 122 -8.48 -6.26 -12.42
CA PHE A 122 -7.65 -5.08 -12.28
C PHE A 122 -6.42 -5.41 -11.43
N SER A 123 -5.31 -4.81 -11.79
CA SER A 123 -4.09 -4.80 -10.98
C SER A 123 -3.60 -3.37 -10.84
N ALA A 124 -3.15 -2.99 -9.65
CA ALA A 124 -2.59 -1.67 -9.41
C ALA A 124 -1.38 -1.75 -8.48
N SER A 125 -0.39 -0.92 -8.77
CA SER A 125 0.79 -0.73 -7.94
C SER A 125 0.78 0.69 -7.41
N LEU A 126 0.80 0.82 -6.09
CA LEU A 126 0.81 2.07 -5.36
C LEU A 126 2.17 2.23 -4.68
N ILE A 127 2.72 3.43 -4.74
CA ILE A 127 3.97 3.80 -4.06
C ILE A 127 3.69 4.89 -3.04
N ARG A 128 4.24 4.74 -1.84
CA ARG A 128 4.11 5.73 -0.78
C ARG A 128 4.74 7.05 -1.23
N SER A 129 3.97 8.12 -1.13
CA SER A 129 4.36 9.49 -1.52
C SER A 129 4.33 10.47 -0.36
N GLY A 130 3.84 10.06 0.82
CA GLY A 130 3.80 10.90 2.01
C GLY A 130 4.23 10.20 3.30
N GLU A 131 4.19 10.94 4.41
CA GLU A 131 4.44 10.38 5.74
C GLU A 131 3.37 9.33 6.07
N GLY A 132 3.78 8.24 6.72
CA GLY A 132 2.90 7.13 7.05
C GLY A 132 2.81 6.97 8.56
N VAL A 133 1.58 6.97 9.07
CA VAL A 133 1.25 6.75 10.47
C VAL A 133 0.95 5.27 10.66
N PHE A 134 1.79 4.59 11.43
CA PHE A 134 1.52 3.23 11.89
C PHE A 134 0.89 3.30 13.28
N THR A 135 -0.35 2.83 13.38
CA THR A 135 -1.06 2.67 14.64
C THR A 135 -1.07 1.18 14.98
N PRO A 136 -0.30 0.75 16.00
CA PRO A 136 -0.34 -0.64 16.43
C PRO A 136 -1.73 -0.97 16.98
N GLY A 137 -2.27 -2.12 16.59
CA GLY A 137 -3.46 -2.69 17.18
C GLY A 137 -3.17 -2.99 18.64
N GLN A 138 -3.90 -2.36 19.55
CA GLN A 138 -3.75 -2.69 20.97
C GLN A 138 -4.38 -4.07 21.21
N GLU A 139 -3.54 -5.04 21.57
CA GLU A 139 -3.97 -6.31 22.15
C GLU A 139 -4.67 -6.11 23.50
#